data_AF-A0A960CSD6-F1
#
_entry.id   AF-A0A960CSD6-F1
#
_cell.length_a   1.000
_cell.length_b   1.000
_cell.length_c   1.000
_cell.angle_alpha   90.00
_cell.angle_beta   90.00
_cell.angle_gamma   90.00
#
_symmetry.space_group_name_H-M   'P 1'
#
loop_
_entity.id
_entity.type
_entity.pdbx_description
1 polymer ?
#
loop_
_entity_poly.entity_id
_entity_poly.type
_entity_poly.pdbx_seq_one_letter_code
_entity_poly.pdbx_strand_id
1 'polypeptide(L)'
;MTTHRRDFRINRPGALIAALPAVLGFVPEKSLVLVALERRQLGAVMRADLSDGLIDNLGHLAELAAASGADTFVAVVVDEAGALCPICNDDHRRLCGALAEALAEHDMDLAACHVVDRVAAGGSWHCVDGCGSKGNVEDPTASPLAAAAVLDGRRLYNRRADLVAVIAVADPGRSATLADAIAQCAARREQDRQADPDGCARRDVEAALEAAARVCDGGTLGDAEVAALASALTDVAVRDTLYALAVGAAAGQAETLWALLARTLPEPWRLEALVLLAFSAYARGDGPLAGLSLEAALR
;
A
#
# COMPACT_ATOMS: atom_id res chain seq x y z
N MET A 1 15.55 -14.13 0.89
CA MET A 1 16.13 -12.99 1.64
C MET A 1 17.52 -12.68 1.09
N THR A 2 17.59 -11.95 -0.02
CA THR A 2 18.83 -11.34 -0.52
C THR A 2 18.82 -9.88 -0.09
N THR A 3 19.53 -9.57 1.00
CA THR A 3 19.71 -8.19 1.47
C THR A 3 20.60 -7.46 0.48
N HIS A 4 20.00 -6.75 -0.48
CA HIS A 4 20.72 -5.78 -1.30
C HIS A 4 21.13 -4.58 -0.44
N ARG A 5 22.30 -4.71 0.16
CA ARG A 5 22.99 -3.72 0.99
C ARG A 5 23.38 -2.51 0.12
N ARG A 6 22.72 -1.35 0.25
CA ARG A 6 23.09 -0.13 -0.49
C ARG A 6 22.99 1.12 0.38
N ASP A 7 24.06 1.93 0.33
CA ASP A 7 24.26 3.16 1.11
C ASP A 7 23.34 4.28 0.61
N PHE A 8 22.24 4.55 1.34
CA PHE A 8 21.51 5.81 1.20
C PHE A 8 22.13 6.81 2.16
N ARG A 9 22.99 7.66 1.63
CA ARG A 9 23.65 8.69 2.42
C ARG A 9 22.81 9.95 2.40
N ILE A 10 22.65 10.57 3.56
CA ILE A 10 22.04 11.90 3.76
C ILE A 10 22.62 12.94 2.79
N ASN A 11 23.86 12.75 2.34
CA ASN A 11 24.52 13.63 1.37
C ASN A 11 24.10 13.45 -0.10
N ARG A 12 23.09 12.63 -0.41
CA ARG A 12 22.47 12.54 -1.73
C ARG A 12 20.93 12.64 -1.67
N PRO A 13 20.36 13.81 -1.32
CA PRO A 13 18.92 13.98 -1.22
C PRO A 13 18.17 13.66 -2.52
N GLY A 14 18.71 14.05 -3.68
CA GLY A 14 18.10 13.76 -4.98
C GLY A 14 17.89 12.28 -5.27
N ALA A 15 18.84 11.41 -4.85
CA ALA A 15 18.73 9.96 -4.99
C ALA A 15 17.73 9.36 -3.98
N LEU A 16 17.71 9.88 -2.75
CA LEU A 16 16.75 9.47 -1.72
C LEU A 16 15.32 9.79 -2.16
N ILE A 17 15.08 11.01 -2.65
CA ILE A 17 13.77 11.46 -3.13
C ILE A 17 13.33 10.63 -4.34
N ALA A 18 14.24 10.35 -5.29
CA ALA A 18 13.96 9.51 -6.45
C ALA A 18 13.62 8.05 -6.10
N ALA A 19 14.05 7.55 -4.94
CA ALA A 19 13.74 6.20 -4.48
C ALA A 19 12.34 6.08 -3.84
N LEU A 20 11.72 7.18 -3.42
CA LEU A 20 10.44 7.17 -2.72
C LEU A 20 9.32 6.44 -3.48
N PRO A 21 9.14 6.62 -4.81
CA PRO A 21 8.08 5.93 -5.54
C PRO A 21 8.21 4.42 -5.51
N ALA A 22 9.44 3.89 -5.50
CA ALA A 22 9.68 2.46 -5.45
C ALA A 22 9.35 1.85 -4.07
N VAL A 23 9.47 2.63 -2.99
CA VAL A 23 9.05 2.19 -1.66
C VAL A 23 7.54 2.30 -1.53
N LEU A 24 6.99 3.48 -1.85
CA LEU A 24 5.56 3.81 -1.72
C LEU A 24 4.66 3.12 -2.75
N GLY A 25 5.23 2.54 -3.82
CA GLY A 25 4.48 1.94 -4.92
C GLY A 25 3.83 2.95 -5.87
N PHE A 26 3.87 4.25 -5.55
CA PHE A 26 3.37 5.33 -6.40
C PHE A 26 4.21 6.60 -6.21
N VAL A 27 4.13 7.53 -7.17
CA VAL A 27 4.77 8.85 -7.02
C VAL A 27 3.97 9.69 -6.02
N PRO A 28 4.55 10.10 -4.87
CA PRO A 28 3.83 10.91 -3.90
C PRO A 28 3.56 12.31 -4.46
N GLU A 29 2.38 12.85 -4.15
CA GLU A 29 1.96 14.22 -4.49
C GLU A 29 1.33 14.82 -3.22
N LYS A 30 1.55 16.12 -2.95
CA LYS A 30 0.99 16.83 -1.78
C LYS A 30 1.12 16.02 -0.48
N SER A 31 2.35 15.62 -0.15
CA SER A 31 2.63 14.65 0.92
C SER A 31 3.82 15.05 1.79
N LEU A 32 3.74 14.75 3.09
CA LEU A 32 4.90 14.65 3.97
C LEU A 32 5.36 13.18 3.98
N VAL A 33 6.61 12.92 3.60
CA VAL A 33 7.20 11.60 3.65
C VAL A 33 8.33 11.59 4.68
N LEU A 34 8.19 10.77 5.70
CA LEU A 34 9.17 10.59 6.76
C LEU A 34 9.94 9.28 6.53
N VAL A 35 11.25 9.39 6.45
CA VAL A 35 12.14 8.31 6.04
C VAL A 35 13.09 7.99 7.19
N ALA A 36 12.94 6.79 7.77
CA ALA A 36 13.87 6.29 8.77
C ALA A 36 15.23 5.97 8.14
N LEU A 37 16.30 6.26 8.86
CA LEU A 37 17.66 5.93 8.49
C LEU A 37 18.27 4.94 9.46
N GLU A 38 18.44 3.70 9.02
CA GLU A 38 19.08 2.66 9.82
C GLU A 38 20.41 2.27 9.20
N ARG A 39 21.52 2.40 9.95
CA ARG A 39 22.86 2.00 9.50
C ARG A 39 23.22 2.55 8.10
N ARG A 40 22.78 3.78 7.79
CA ARG A 40 22.95 4.47 6.48
C ARG A 40 22.16 3.82 5.33
N GLN A 41 21.03 3.19 5.65
CA GLN A 41 20.09 2.59 4.71
C GLN A 41 18.69 3.17 4.95
N LEU A 42 17.84 3.09 3.92
CA LEU A 42 16.42 3.37 4.07
C LEU A 42 15.79 2.29 4.96
N GLY A 43 15.27 2.71 6.11
CA GLY A 43 14.41 1.90 6.97
C GLY A 43 12.94 2.08 6.60
N ALA A 44 12.08 2.13 7.61
CA ALA A 44 10.66 2.43 7.44
C ALA A 44 10.42 3.78 6.72
N VAL A 45 9.46 3.79 5.80
CA VAL A 45 8.99 5.01 5.13
C VAL A 45 7.52 5.22 5.47
N MET A 46 7.23 6.35 6.08
CA MET A 46 5.90 6.78 6.46
C MET A 46 5.48 7.94 5.57
N ARG A 47 4.19 8.01 5.22
CA ARG A 47 3.67 9.04 4.34
C ARG A 47 2.33 9.54 4.88
N ALA A 48 2.22 10.84 5.02
CA ALA A 48 0.99 11.55 5.36
C ALA A 48 0.63 12.55 4.26
N ASP A 49 -0.66 12.79 4.06
CA ASP A 49 -1.14 13.83 3.17
C ASP A 49 -0.85 15.22 3.77
N LEU A 50 -0.35 16.15 2.95
CA LEU A 50 -0.23 17.55 3.36
C LEU A 50 -1.64 18.15 3.43
N SER A 51 -2.04 18.53 4.64
CA SER A 51 -3.32 19.18 4.93
C SER A 51 -3.16 20.11 6.12
N ASP A 52 -4.10 21.04 6.30
CA ASP A 52 -4.05 22.03 7.39
C ASP A 52 -4.02 21.36 8.78
N GLY A 53 -4.63 20.17 8.92
CA GLY A 53 -4.64 19.38 10.16
C GLY A 53 -3.43 18.45 10.35
N LEU A 54 -2.43 18.49 9.46
CA LEU A 54 -1.26 17.61 9.58
C LEU A 54 -0.44 17.92 10.84
N ILE A 55 -0.28 19.20 11.19
CA ILE A 55 0.49 19.63 12.36
C ILE A 55 -0.08 19.01 13.64
N ASP A 56 -1.40 18.98 13.77
CA ASP A 56 -2.09 18.42 14.94
C ASP A 56 -1.87 16.90 15.08
N ASN A 57 -1.51 16.21 13.98
CA ASN A 57 -1.29 14.76 13.94
C ASN A 57 0.18 14.36 14.01
N LEU A 58 1.12 15.30 14.15
CA LEU A 58 2.56 14.99 14.17
C LEU A 58 2.98 14.13 15.35
N GLY A 59 2.34 14.29 16.52
CA GLY A 59 2.60 13.43 17.69
C GLY A 59 2.32 11.96 17.37
N HIS A 60 1.20 11.67 16.70
CA HIS A 60 0.88 10.31 16.27
C HIS A 60 1.86 9.78 15.21
N LEU A 61 2.31 10.63 14.28
CA LEU A 61 3.35 10.27 13.32
C LEU A 61 4.67 9.91 14.04
N ALA A 62 5.03 10.65 15.08
CA ALA A 62 6.23 10.39 15.89
C ALA A 62 6.10 9.10 16.70
N GLU A 63 4.93 8.81 17.29
CA GLU A 63 4.65 7.53 17.95
C GLU A 63 4.83 6.34 16.99
N LEU A 64 4.29 6.45 15.78
CA LEU A 64 4.46 5.43 14.73
C LEU A 64 5.93 5.31 14.30
N ALA A 65 6.64 6.43 14.20
CA ALA A 65 8.06 6.44 13.88
C ALA A 65 8.89 5.75 14.96
N ALA A 66 8.57 5.93 16.24
CA ALA A 66 9.24 5.26 17.35
C ALA A 66 9.11 3.72 17.27
N ALA A 67 7.98 3.21 16.74
CA ALA A 67 7.78 1.78 16.53
C ALA A 67 8.70 1.18 15.46
N SER A 68 9.33 2.00 14.61
CA SER A 68 10.31 1.53 13.62
C SER A 68 11.66 1.12 14.25
N GLY A 69 11.98 1.63 15.45
CA GLY A 69 13.26 1.40 16.11
C GLY A 69 14.43 2.22 15.53
N ALA A 70 14.18 3.12 14.57
CA ALA A 70 15.18 4.08 14.09
C ALA A 70 15.29 5.29 15.01
N ASP A 71 16.49 5.83 15.13
CA ASP A 71 16.80 7.03 15.92
C ASP A 71 16.91 8.30 15.05
N THR A 72 17.00 8.15 13.72
CA THR A 72 17.30 9.24 12.80
C THR A 72 16.36 9.21 11.60
N PHE A 73 15.81 10.37 11.24
CA PHE A 73 14.87 10.50 10.13
C PHE A 73 15.22 11.63 9.16
N VAL A 74 14.73 11.51 7.92
CA VAL A 74 14.71 12.58 6.92
C VAL A 74 13.26 12.83 6.52
N ALA A 75 12.84 14.09 6.52
CA ALA A 75 11.54 14.50 6.02
C ALA A 75 11.64 15.03 4.58
N VAL A 76 10.71 14.59 3.73
CA VAL A 76 10.53 15.08 2.37
C VAL A 76 9.11 15.58 2.21
N VAL A 77 8.96 16.89 2.05
CA VAL A 77 7.70 17.56 1.73
C VAL A 77 7.58 17.65 0.22
N VAL A 78 6.60 16.96 -0.34
CA VAL A 78 6.29 16.97 -1.77
C VAL A 78 5.16 17.95 -2.02
N ASP A 79 5.48 19.12 -2.56
CA ASP A 79 4.50 20.16 -2.88
C ASP A 79 4.90 20.95 -4.12
N GLU A 80 4.32 20.60 -5.28
CA GLU A 80 4.55 21.27 -6.56
C GLU A 80 4.23 22.78 -6.51
N ALA A 81 3.10 23.15 -5.89
CA ALA A 81 2.66 24.53 -5.85
C ALA A 81 3.41 25.35 -4.78
N GLY A 82 3.71 24.71 -3.65
CA GLY A 82 4.32 25.33 -2.49
C GLY A 82 5.85 25.42 -2.55
N ALA A 83 6.52 24.54 -3.30
CA ALA A 83 7.99 24.50 -3.37
C ALA A 83 8.62 25.80 -3.89
N LEU A 84 7.93 26.52 -4.79
CA LEU A 84 8.39 27.79 -5.37
C LEU A 84 7.74 29.02 -4.70
N CYS A 85 6.88 28.83 -3.70
CA CYS A 85 6.17 29.91 -3.03
C CYS A 85 6.84 30.28 -1.70
N PRO A 86 7.34 31.52 -1.51
CA PRO A 86 7.99 31.92 -0.26
C PRO A 86 7.12 31.78 0.99
N ILE A 87 5.82 32.10 0.89
CA ILE A 87 4.87 31.99 2.00
C ILE A 87 4.69 30.52 2.39
N CYS A 88 4.43 29.64 1.40
CA CYS A 88 4.30 28.21 1.65
C CYS A 88 5.60 27.61 2.22
N ASN A 89 6.77 28.13 1.83
CA ASN A 89 8.04 27.67 2.35
C ASN A 89 8.22 28.00 3.85
N ASP A 90 7.66 29.12 4.33
CA ASP A 90 7.61 29.42 5.76
C ASP A 90 6.67 28.45 6.51
N ASP A 91 5.53 28.08 5.90
CA ASP A 91 4.63 27.06 6.45
C ASP A 91 5.29 25.68 6.52
N HIS A 92 6.03 25.27 5.47
CA HIS A 92 6.82 24.04 5.47
C HIS A 92 7.91 24.06 6.54
N ARG A 93 8.54 25.22 6.80
CA ARG A 93 9.52 25.37 7.88
C ARG A 93 8.86 25.17 9.25
N ARG A 94 7.67 25.72 9.46
CA ARG A 94 6.89 25.52 10.69
C ARG A 94 6.51 24.05 10.89
N LEU A 95 6.01 23.40 9.83
CA LEU A 95 5.68 21.98 9.83
C LEU A 95 6.90 21.12 10.21
N CYS A 96 8.06 21.39 9.60
CA CYS A 96 9.28 20.64 9.88
C CYS A 96 9.84 20.91 11.29
N GLY A 97 9.70 22.13 11.80
CA GLY A 97 10.05 22.46 13.19
C GLY A 97 9.19 21.69 14.19
N ALA A 98 7.87 21.71 14.01
CA ALA A 98 6.94 20.95 14.85
C ALA A 98 7.19 19.43 14.76
N LEU A 99 7.54 18.92 13.57
CA LEU A 99 7.91 17.52 13.39
C LEU A 99 9.20 17.17 14.15
N ALA A 100 10.22 18.04 14.09
CA ALA A 100 11.45 17.83 14.84
C ALA A 100 11.20 17.82 16.36
N GLU A 101 10.35 18.72 16.87
CA GLU A 101 9.94 18.74 18.27
C GLU A 101 9.23 17.44 18.66
N ALA A 102 8.25 17.01 17.87
CA ALA A 102 7.52 15.76 18.12
C ALA A 102 8.43 14.53 18.09
N LEU A 103 9.40 14.45 17.17
CA LEU A 103 10.38 13.35 17.13
C LEU A 103 11.32 13.38 18.34
N ALA A 104 11.73 14.57 18.79
CA ALA A 104 12.62 14.73 19.94
C ALA A 104 12.00 14.28 21.26
N GLU A 105 10.66 14.36 21.40
CA GLU A 105 9.94 13.80 22.57
C GLU A 105 10.11 12.28 22.71
N HIS A 106 10.53 11.60 21.65
CA HIS A 106 10.78 10.17 21.60
C HIS A 106 12.27 9.82 21.41
N ASP A 107 13.18 10.75 21.71
CA ASP A 107 14.63 10.59 21.53
C ASP A 107 15.06 10.30 20.07
N MET A 108 14.32 10.84 19.10
CA MET A 108 14.62 10.70 17.66
C MET A 108 15.05 12.04 17.04
N ASP A 109 16.01 11.98 16.11
CA ASP A 109 16.58 13.14 15.43
C ASP A 109 16.02 13.30 14.01
N LEU A 110 15.65 14.53 13.66
CA LEU A 110 15.35 14.91 12.27
C LEU A 110 16.61 15.47 11.60
N ALA A 111 17.32 14.61 10.87
CA ALA A 111 18.63 14.93 10.30
C ALA A 111 18.58 15.90 9.12
N ALA A 112 17.49 15.89 8.34
CA ALA A 112 17.28 16.80 7.23
C ALA A 112 15.81 16.92 6.87
N CYS A 113 15.44 18.10 6.36
CA CYS A 113 14.12 18.37 5.79
C CYS A 113 14.25 18.96 4.39
N HIS A 114 13.65 18.30 3.42
CA HIS A 114 13.67 18.71 2.02
C HIS A 114 12.27 19.05 1.54
N VAL A 115 12.14 20.13 0.79
CA VAL A 115 10.96 20.41 -0.03
C VAL A 115 11.30 20.05 -1.46
N VAL A 116 10.38 19.36 -2.15
CA VAL A 116 10.52 18.99 -3.56
C VAL A 116 9.26 19.38 -4.33
N ASP A 117 9.45 19.93 -5.52
CA ASP A 117 8.34 20.29 -6.42
C ASP A 117 7.67 19.03 -7.00
N ARG A 118 8.47 18.11 -7.51
CA ARG A 118 8.03 16.92 -8.23
C ARG A 118 9.06 15.81 -8.06
N VAL A 119 8.58 14.62 -7.72
CA VAL A 119 9.40 13.41 -7.67
C VAL A 119 9.47 12.79 -9.07
N ALA A 120 10.25 13.43 -9.95
CA ALA A 120 10.48 12.99 -11.32
C ALA A 120 11.85 13.50 -11.83
N ALA A 121 12.33 12.92 -12.94
CA ALA A 121 13.50 13.43 -13.64
C ALA A 121 13.30 14.93 -13.98
N GLY A 122 14.27 15.76 -13.57
CA GLY A 122 14.22 17.21 -13.76
C GLY A 122 13.50 17.99 -12.64
N GLY A 123 12.88 17.31 -11.67
CA GLY A 123 12.39 17.94 -10.44
C GLY A 123 13.51 18.59 -9.64
N SER A 124 13.14 19.53 -8.77
CA SER A 124 14.05 20.30 -7.93
C SER A 124 13.70 20.16 -6.46
N TRP A 125 14.73 20.11 -5.62
CA TRP A 125 14.59 20.04 -4.17
C TRP A 125 15.48 21.08 -3.48
N HIS A 126 15.08 21.51 -2.29
CA HIS A 126 15.87 22.38 -1.42
C HIS A 126 15.68 22.05 0.06
N CYS A 127 16.70 22.40 0.85
CA CYS A 127 16.66 22.42 2.32
C CYS A 127 15.60 23.41 2.82
N VAL A 128 14.67 22.96 3.67
CA VAL A 128 13.69 23.86 4.33
C VAL A 128 14.28 24.60 5.52
N ASP A 129 15.29 23.99 6.15
CA ASP A 129 16.00 24.44 7.36
C ASP A 129 16.94 25.64 7.10
N GLY A 130 16.98 26.15 5.86
CA GLY A 130 17.83 27.27 5.50
C GLY A 130 19.30 26.90 5.31
N CYS A 131 19.65 25.60 5.26
CA CYS A 131 21.03 25.15 5.04
C CYS A 131 21.62 25.61 3.69
N GLY A 132 20.77 26.08 2.75
CA GLY A 132 21.16 26.56 1.43
C GLY A 132 21.40 25.47 0.39
N SER A 133 21.39 24.19 0.78
CA SER A 133 21.52 23.08 -0.15
C SER A 133 20.27 22.93 -1.00
N LYS A 134 20.49 22.68 -2.29
CA LYS A 134 19.45 22.43 -3.29
C LYS A 134 20.03 21.59 -4.41
N GLY A 135 19.18 20.97 -5.20
CA GLY A 135 19.61 20.18 -6.35
C GLY A 135 18.44 19.65 -7.15
N ASN A 136 18.75 18.72 -8.05
CA ASN A 136 17.76 18.03 -8.85
C ASN A 136 17.44 16.65 -8.28
N VAL A 137 16.24 16.18 -8.57
CA VAL A 137 15.80 14.81 -8.30
C VAL A 137 16.35 13.91 -9.42
N GLU A 138 16.96 12.79 -9.04
CA GLU A 138 17.38 11.78 -10.00
C GLU A 138 16.16 11.10 -10.65
N ASP A 139 16.33 10.41 -11.76
CA ASP A 139 15.20 9.72 -12.40
C ASP A 139 14.69 8.57 -11.51
N PRO A 140 13.43 8.64 -11.00
CA PRO A 140 12.89 7.59 -10.14
C PRO A 140 12.82 6.22 -10.83
N THR A 141 12.59 6.21 -12.15
CA THR A 141 12.47 4.97 -12.94
C THR A 141 13.81 4.28 -13.14
N ALA A 142 14.90 5.04 -13.13
CA ALA A 142 16.26 4.54 -13.18
C ALA A 142 16.81 4.19 -11.78
N SER A 143 16.04 4.41 -10.71
CA SER A 143 16.51 4.16 -9.36
C SER A 143 16.74 2.66 -9.11
N PRO A 144 17.79 2.28 -8.35
CA PRO A 144 18.01 0.90 -7.95
C PRO A 144 16.84 0.22 -7.27
N LEU A 145 16.05 0.97 -6.50
CA LEU A 145 14.88 0.45 -5.81
C LEU A 145 13.72 0.21 -6.79
N ALA A 146 13.56 1.05 -7.82
CA ALA A 146 12.58 0.79 -8.86
C ALA A 146 12.90 -0.51 -9.62
N ALA A 147 14.17 -0.73 -9.96
CA ALA A 147 14.61 -1.98 -10.57
C ALA A 147 14.34 -3.20 -9.68
N ALA A 148 14.63 -3.11 -8.37
CA ALA A 148 14.34 -4.19 -7.43
C ALA A 148 12.83 -4.45 -7.28
N ALA A 149 12.02 -3.39 -7.14
CA ALA A 149 10.58 -3.51 -7.02
C ALA A 149 9.96 -4.23 -8.24
N VAL A 150 10.40 -3.89 -9.46
CA VAL A 150 9.94 -4.55 -10.68
C VAL A 150 10.39 -6.01 -10.75
N LEU A 151 11.62 -6.33 -10.35
CA LEU A 151 12.11 -7.71 -10.28
C LEU A 151 11.29 -8.55 -9.28
N ASP A 152 10.82 -7.94 -8.19
CA ASP A 152 9.93 -8.57 -7.21
C ASP A 152 8.45 -8.59 -7.67
N GLY A 153 8.17 -8.22 -8.93
CA GLY A 153 6.83 -8.24 -9.53
C GLY A 153 5.92 -7.09 -9.07
N ARG A 154 6.44 -6.09 -8.35
CA ARG A 154 5.66 -4.93 -7.93
C ARG A 154 5.40 -4.00 -9.11
N ARG A 155 4.20 -3.42 -9.12
CA ARG A 155 3.83 -2.35 -10.06
C ARG A 155 4.10 -1.00 -9.42
N LEU A 156 4.73 -0.11 -10.16
CA LEU A 156 4.91 1.29 -9.78
C LEU A 156 3.87 2.14 -10.50
N TYR A 157 3.05 2.84 -9.74
CA TYR A 157 1.97 3.66 -10.24
C TYR A 157 2.40 5.12 -10.36
N ASN A 158 1.81 5.85 -11.31
CA ASN A 158 2.08 7.27 -11.46
C ASN A 158 1.44 8.07 -10.33
N ARG A 159 0.26 7.65 -9.86
CA ARG A 159 -0.45 8.30 -8.75
C ARG A 159 -1.01 7.28 -7.79
N ARG A 160 -1.20 7.70 -6.52
CA ARG A 160 -1.92 6.90 -5.52
C ARG A 160 -3.31 6.51 -5.99
N ALA A 161 -4.00 7.42 -6.70
CA ALA A 161 -5.33 7.16 -7.25
C ALA A 161 -5.36 5.95 -8.21
N ASP A 162 -4.29 5.73 -8.98
CA ASP A 162 -4.18 4.58 -9.88
C ASP A 162 -4.06 3.26 -9.10
N LEU A 163 -3.34 3.28 -7.97
CA LEU A 163 -3.26 2.15 -7.06
C LEU A 163 -4.60 1.88 -6.36
N VAL A 164 -5.31 2.92 -5.93
CA VAL A 164 -6.67 2.79 -5.36
C VAL A 164 -7.64 2.17 -6.37
N ALA A 165 -7.51 2.52 -7.66
CA ALA A 165 -8.35 1.98 -8.72
C ALA A 165 -8.20 0.45 -8.90
N VAL A 166 -7.11 -0.16 -8.42
CA VAL A 166 -6.90 -1.61 -8.41
C VAL A 166 -7.95 -2.34 -7.56
N ILE A 167 -8.48 -1.70 -6.53
CA ILE A 167 -9.46 -2.30 -5.59
C ILE A 167 -10.81 -1.60 -5.58
N ALA A 168 -10.97 -0.55 -6.40
CA ALA A 168 -12.23 0.16 -6.55
C ALA A 168 -13.28 -0.74 -7.22
N VAL A 169 -14.50 -0.70 -6.70
CA VAL A 169 -15.63 -1.45 -7.27
C VAL A 169 -15.82 -1.01 -8.72
N ALA A 170 -15.76 -1.98 -9.63
CA ALA A 170 -15.72 -1.72 -11.07
C ALA A 170 -17.09 -1.36 -11.64
N ASP A 171 -18.13 -2.02 -11.15
CA ASP A 171 -19.52 -1.84 -11.56
C ASP A 171 -20.41 -1.90 -10.32
N PRO A 172 -20.76 -0.76 -9.72
CA PRO A 172 -21.62 -0.70 -8.55
C PRO A 172 -23.02 -1.29 -8.79
N GLY A 173 -23.52 -1.22 -10.02
CA GLY A 173 -24.83 -1.77 -10.39
C GLY A 173 -24.84 -3.29 -10.34
N ARG A 174 -23.86 -3.93 -11.02
CA ARG A 174 -23.67 -5.38 -10.95
C ARG A 174 -23.34 -5.84 -9.54
N SER A 175 -22.51 -5.10 -8.80
CA SER A 175 -22.14 -5.41 -7.43
C SER A 175 -23.38 -5.52 -6.53
N ALA A 176 -24.30 -4.54 -6.61
CA ALA A 176 -25.53 -4.54 -5.85
C ALA A 176 -26.45 -5.73 -6.17
N THR A 177 -26.51 -6.17 -7.43
CA THR A 177 -27.36 -7.32 -7.83
C THR A 177 -26.88 -8.67 -7.32
N LEU A 178 -25.60 -8.78 -6.91
CA LEU A 178 -25.04 -10.04 -6.43
C LEU A 178 -25.50 -10.41 -5.01
N ALA A 179 -25.97 -9.45 -4.20
CA ALA A 179 -26.30 -9.68 -2.80
C ALA A 179 -27.34 -10.82 -2.61
N ASP A 180 -28.40 -10.82 -3.41
CA ASP A 180 -29.46 -11.84 -3.33
C ASP A 180 -28.93 -13.22 -3.76
N ALA A 181 -28.08 -13.26 -4.79
CA ALA A 181 -27.47 -14.51 -5.26
C ALA A 181 -26.52 -15.09 -4.19
N ILE A 182 -25.71 -14.25 -3.55
CA ILE A 182 -24.79 -14.68 -2.48
C ILE A 182 -25.58 -15.23 -1.29
N ALA A 183 -26.67 -14.57 -0.87
CA ALA A 183 -27.51 -15.05 0.21
C ALA A 183 -28.16 -16.41 -0.10
N GLN A 184 -28.61 -16.63 -1.34
CA GLN A 184 -29.14 -17.92 -1.79
C GLN A 184 -28.06 -19.02 -1.81
N CYS A 185 -26.85 -18.71 -2.27
CA CYS A 185 -25.71 -19.61 -2.22
C CYS A 185 -25.37 -19.99 -0.77
N ALA A 186 -25.30 -19.01 0.13
CA ALA A 186 -25.01 -19.24 1.55
C ALA A 186 -26.05 -20.16 2.23
N ALA A 187 -27.34 -19.97 1.94
CA ALA A 187 -28.40 -20.82 2.50
C ALA A 187 -28.30 -22.29 2.04
N ARG A 188 -27.93 -22.52 0.76
CA ARG A 188 -27.71 -23.87 0.23
C ARG A 188 -26.44 -24.48 0.83
N ARG A 189 -25.35 -23.70 0.86
CA ARG A 189 -24.07 -24.11 1.41
C ARG A 189 -24.19 -24.52 2.88
N GLU A 190 -25.00 -23.83 3.68
CA GLU A 190 -25.20 -24.16 5.09
C GLU A 190 -25.78 -25.57 5.27
N GLN A 191 -26.66 -26.01 4.38
CA GLN A 191 -27.20 -27.38 4.42
C GLN A 191 -26.10 -28.41 4.11
N ASP A 192 -25.27 -28.15 3.10
CA ASP A 192 -24.16 -29.02 2.73
C ASP A 192 -23.10 -29.09 3.84
N ARG A 193 -22.79 -27.94 4.46
CA ARG A 193 -21.84 -27.82 5.57
C ARG A 193 -22.33 -28.57 6.81
N GLN A 194 -23.62 -28.53 7.12
CA GLN A 194 -24.19 -29.28 8.25
C GLN A 194 -24.10 -30.80 8.03
N ALA A 195 -24.19 -31.27 6.79
CA ALA A 195 -24.08 -32.68 6.44
C ALA A 195 -22.63 -33.18 6.42
N ASP A 196 -21.70 -32.38 5.87
CA ASP A 196 -20.28 -32.72 5.68
C ASP A 196 -19.41 -31.45 5.74
N PRO A 197 -19.03 -30.99 6.95
CA PRO A 197 -18.27 -29.76 7.12
C PRO A 197 -16.93 -29.76 6.37
N ASP A 198 -16.15 -30.83 6.54
CA ASP A 198 -14.80 -30.94 5.98
C ASP A 198 -14.84 -31.08 4.46
N GLY A 199 -15.75 -31.89 3.92
CA GLY A 199 -15.90 -32.02 2.49
C GLY A 199 -16.49 -30.78 1.83
N CYS A 200 -17.36 -30.03 2.50
CA CYS A 200 -17.83 -28.72 2.03
C CYS A 200 -16.65 -27.74 1.92
N ALA A 201 -15.87 -27.58 3.00
CA ALA A 201 -14.72 -26.68 3.00
C ALA A 201 -13.67 -27.06 1.94
N ARG A 202 -13.41 -28.36 1.76
CA ARG A 202 -12.51 -28.85 0.70
C ARG A 202 -13.00 -28.47 -0.70
N ARG A 203 -14.29 -28.69 -1.00
CA ARG A 203 -14.88 -28.33 -2.30
C ARG A 203 -14.79 -26.83 -2.56
N ASP A 204 -15.01 -26.01 -1.53
CA ASP A 204 -14.92 -24.56 -1.65
C ASP A 204 -13.49 -24.08 -1.95
N VAL A 205 -12.49 -24.67 -1.27
CA VAL A 205 -11.07 -24.37 -1.53
C VAL A 205 -10.66 -24.83 -2.94
N GLU A 206 -11.09 -26.01 -3.36
CA GLU A 206 -10.86 -26.52 -4.72
C GLU A 206 -11.49 -25.59 -5.78
N ALA A 207 -12.73 -25.14 -5.56
CA ALA A 207 -13.39 -24.19 -6.44
C ALA A 207 -12.67 -22.83 -6.52
N ALA A 208 -12.14 -22.32 -5.39
CA ALA A 208 -11.35 -21.11 -5.37
C ALA A 208 -10.03 -21.26 -6.15
N LEU A 209 -9.35 -22.40 -6.02
CA LEU A 209 -8.13 -22.70 -6.79
C LEU A 209 -8.39 -22.77 -8.29
N GLU A 210 -9.46 -23.45 -8.71
CA GLU A 210 -9.88 -23.52 -10.11
C GLU A 210 -10.26 -22.15 -10.67
N ALA A 211 -11.00 -21.36 -9.90
CA ALA A 211 -11.35 -19.99 -10.28
C ALA A 211 -10.10 -19.10 -10.41
N ALA A 212 -9.15 -19.22 -9.48
CA ALA A 212 -7.89 -18.47 -9.50
C ALA A 212 -7.06 -18.78 -10.75
N ALA A 213 -6.90 -20.06 -11.09
CA ALA A 213 -6.21 -20.47 -12.31
C ALA A 213 -6.90 -19.90 -13.56
N ARG A 214 -8.23 -20.05 -13.65
CA ARG A 214 -9.02 -19.59 -14.80
C ARG A 214 -8.96 -18.09 -15.01
N VAL A 215 -9.10 -17.32 -13.93
CA VAL A 215 -9.03 -15.85 -13.99
C VAL A 215 -7.63 -15.39 -14.35
N CYS A 216 -6.59 -16.04 -13.83
CA CYS A 216 -5.20 -15.74 -14.19
C CYS A 216 -4.93 -15.96 -15.70
N ASP A 217 -5.56 -16.97 -16.31
CA ASP A 217 -5.48 -17.25 -17.74
C ASP A 217 -6.39 -16.32 -18.59
N GLY A 218 -7.03 -15.32 -17.98
CA GLY A 218 -7.89 -14.34 -18.66
C GLY A 218 -9.35 -14.78 -18.82
N GLY A 219 -9.76 -15.87 -18.19
CA GLY A 219 -11.16 -16.30 -18.14
C GLY A 219 -12.02 -15.41 -17.24
N THR A 220 -13.33 -15.47 -17.44
CA THR A 220 -14.31 -14.72 -16.65
C THR A 220 -15.08 -15.65 -15.71
N LEU A 221 -15.54 -15.11 -14.58
CA LEU A 221 -16.46 -15.79 -13.67
C LEU A 221 -17.88 -15.28 -13.86
N GLY A 222 -18.84 -16.21 -13.94
CA GLY A 222 -20.27 -15.87 -13.93
C GLY A 222 -20.74 -15.43 -12.55
N ASP A 223 -21.88 -14.73 -12.49
CA ASP A 223 -22.44 -14.22 -11.22
C ASP A 223 -22.72 -15.32 -10.20
N ALA A 224 -23.14 -16.51 -10.64
CA ALA A 224 -23.35 -17.66 -9.77
C ALA A 224 -22.05 -18.18 -9.14
N GLU A 225 -20.94 -18.17 -9.90
CA GLU A 225 -19.63 -18.58 -9.39
C GLU A 225 -19.07 -17.55 -8.41
N VAL A 226 -19.20 -16.26 -8.74
CA VAL A 226 -18.85 -15.16 -7.83
C VAL A 226 -19.66 -15.26 -6.54
N ALA A 227 -20.95 -15.54 -6.62
CA ALA A 227 -21.82 -15.69 -5.47
C ALA A 227 -21.45 -16.90 -4.58
N ALA A 228 -21.12 -18.03 -5.20
CA ALA A 228 -20.66 -19.22 -4.50
C ALA A 228 -19.34 -18.95 -3.77
N LEU A 229 -18.35 -18.37 -4.46
CA LEU A 229 -17.07 -17.99 -3.85
C LEU A 229 -17.25 -17.02 -2.68
N ALA A 230 -18.05 -15.98 -2.85
CA ALA A 230 -18.34 -15.01 -1.79
C ALA A 230 -18.95 -15.66 -0.55
N SER A 231 -19.88 -16.59 -0.73
CA SER A 231 -20.48 -17.33 0.37
C SER A 231 -19.46 -18.24 1.07
N ALA A 232 -18.56 -18.87 0.32
CA ALA A 232 -17.52 -19.74 0.86
C ALA A 232 -16.48 -18.97 1.68
N LEU A 233 -16.11 -17.77 1.26
CA LEU A 233 -15.12 -16.93 1.95
C LEU A 233 -15.54 -16.50 3.36
N THR A 234 -16.84 -16.52 3.67
CA THR A 234 -17.33 -16.25 5.02
C THR A 234 -17.09 -17.39 6.02
N ASP A 235 -16.71 -18.57 5.52
CA ASP A 235 -16.33 -19.70 6.36
C ASP A 235 -14.87 -19.58 6.78
N VAL A 236 -14.64 -19.51 8.09
CA VAL A 236 -13.31 -19.33 8.67
C VAL A 236 -12.36 -20.46 8.25
N ALA A 237 -12.82 -21.71 8.17
CA ALA A 237 -11.95 -22.82 7.79
C ALA A 237 -11.48 -22.72 6.33
N VAL A 238 -12.38 -22.29 5.44
CA VAL A 238 -12.06 -22.04 4.03
C VAL A 238 -11.09 -20.86 3.93
N ARG A 239 -11.42 -19.72 4.55
CA ARG A 239 -10.59 -18.52 4.52
C ARG A 239 -9.19 -18.77 5.05
N ASP A 240 -9.07 -19.44 6.19
CA ASP A 240 -7.78 -19.71 6.83
C ASP A 240 -6.91 -20.63 5.95
N THR A 241 -7.52 -21.58 5.25
CA THR A 241 -6.83 -22.41 4.26
C THR A 241 -6.35 -21.58 3.07
N LEU A 242 -7.15 -20.62 2.60
CA LEU A 242 -6.82 -19.78 1.45
C LEU A 242 -5.67 -18.81 1.73
N TYR A 243 -5.41 -18.42 2.99
CA TYR A 243 -4.19 -17.66 3.31
C TYR A 243 -2.90 -18.41 2.97
N ALA A 244 -2.91 -19.74 2.99
CA ALA A 244 -1.74 -20.53 2.61
C ALA A 244 -1.35 -20.32 1.13
N LEU A 245 -2.28 -19.83 0.30
CA LEU A 245 -2.03 -19.54 -1.11
C LEU A 245 -1.24 -18.25 -1.33
N ALA A 246 -1.06 -17.41 -0.32
CA ALA A 246 -0.31 -16.16 -0.45
C ALA A 246 1.19 -16.38 -0.75
N VAL A 247 1.69 -17.61 -0.60
CA VAL A 247 3.08 -17.97 -0.86
C VAL A 247 3.14 -19.21 -1.75
N GLY A 248 4.10 -19.22 -2.69
CA GLY A 248 4.35 -20.34 -3.58
C GLY A 248 3.91 -20.06 -5.03
N ALA A 249 3.88 -21.12 -5.84
CA ALA A 249 3.68 -20.99 -7.30
C ALA A 249 2.30 -20.43 -7.68
N ALA A 250 1.28 -20.67 -6.85
CA ALA A 250 -0.09 -20.21 -7.09
C ALA A 250 -0.38 -18.81 -6.53
N ALA A 251 0.58 -18.15 -5.88
CA ALA A 251 0.33 -16.87 -5.19
C ALA A 251 -0.20 -15.77 -6.11
N GLY A 252 0.37 -15.64 -7.31
CA GLY A 252 -0.13 -14.68 -8.30
C GLY A 252 -1.54 -14.98 -8.79
N GLN A 253 -1.90 -16.26 -8.90
CA GLN A 253 -3.24 -16.68 -9.32
C GLN A 253 -4.27 -16.32 -8.24
N ALA A 254 -3.96 -16.63 -6.98
CA ALA A 254 -4.81 -16.29 -5.84
C ALA A 254 -4.98 -14.77 -5.71
N GLU A 255 -3.89 -13.99 -5.75
CA GLU A 255 -3.94 -12.52 -5.71
C GLU A 255 -4.85 -11.94 -6.81
N THR A 256 -4.78 -12.50 -8.02
CA THR A 256 -5.63 -12.09 -9.15
C THR A 256 -7.12 -12.34 -8.86
N LEU A 257 -7.45 -13.49 -8.27
CA LEU A 257 -8.82 -13.79 -7.87
C LEU A 257 -9.32 -12.83 -6.79
N TRP A 258 -8.52 -12.57 -5.75
CA TRP A 258 -8.89 -11.66 -4.67
C TRP A 258 -9.12 -10.23 -5.17
N ALA A 259 -8.27 -9.75 -6.08
CA ALA A 259 -8.45 -8.46 -6.73
C ALA A 259 -9.74 -8.41 -7.56
N LEU A 260 -10.08 -9.47 -8.29
CA LEU A 260 -11.35 -9.56 -9.02
C LEU A 260 -12.55 -9.49 -8.08
N LEU A 261 -12.53 -10.28 -7.00
CA LEU A 261 -13.61 -10.34 -6.02
C LEU A 261 -13.76 -9.00 -5.27
N ALA A 262 -12.66 -8.38 -4.83
CA ALA A 262 -12.67 -7.08 -4.16
C ALA A 262 -13.28 -5.95 -5.02
N ARG A 263 -13.16 -6.06 -6.35
CA ARG A 263 -13.74 -5.10 -7.31
C ARG A 263 -15.18 -5.41 -7.71
N THR A 264 -15.70 -6.58 -7.35
CA THR A 264 -17.00 -7.10 -7.83
C THR A 264 -18.01 -7.25 -6.71
N LEU A 265 -17.58 -7.74 -5.55
CA LEU A 265 -18.48 -8.08 -4.44
C LEU A 265 -19.05 -6.83 -3.77
N PRO A 266 -20.32 -6.87 -3.33
CA PRO A 266 -20.88 -5.86 -2.44
C PRO A 266 -20.44 -6.11 -0.99
N GLU A 267 -20.58 -5.10 -0.14
CA GLU A 267 -20.50 -5.28 1.31
C GLU A 267 -21.65 -6.18 1.80
N PRO A 268 -21.45 -7.03 2.84
CA PRO A 268 -20.22 -7.19 3.63
C PRO A 268 -19.22 -8.20 3.05
N TRP A 269 -19.56 -8.93 1.97
CA TRP A 269 -18.70 -10.02 1.45
C TRP A 269 -17.40 -9.52 0.82
N ARG A 270 -17.38 -8.26 0.37
CA ARG A 270 -16.18 -7.60 -0.14
C ARG A 270 -15.04 -7.56 0.87
N LEU A 271 -15.35 -7.47 2.17
CA LEU A 271 -14.37 -7.46 3.25
C LEU A 271 -13.42 -8.66 3.17
N GLU A 272 -13.93 -9.88 3.03
CA GLU A 272 -13.09 -11.09 3.05
C GLU A 272 -12.12 -11.12 1.87
N ALA A 273 -12.56 -10.68 0.68
CA ALA A 273 -11.71 -10.57 -0.49
C ALA A 273 -10.60 -9.51 -0.30
N LEU A 274 -10.93 -8.37 0.32
CA LEU A 274 -9.95 -7.32 0.60
C LEU A 274 -8.89 -7.77 1.62
N VAL A 275 -9.26 -8.51 2.65
CA VAL A 275 -8.30 -9.00 3.65
C VAL A 275 -7.37 -10.07 3.04
N LEU A 276 -7.90 -10.99 2.22
CA LEU A 276 -7.09 -11.96 1.48
C LEU A 276 -6.13 -11.29 0.49
N LEU A 277 -6.59 -10.26 -0.22
CA LEU A 277 -5.75 -9.45 -1.09
C LEU A 277 -4.66 -8.72 -0.29
N ALA A 278 -5.03 -8.13 0.86
CA ALA A 278 -4.09 -7.43 1.72
C ALA A 278 -2.97 -8.37 2.22
N PHE A 279 -3.34 -9.57 2.66
CA PHE A 279 -2.38 -10.56 3.13
C PHE A 279 -1.46 -11.04 1.99
N SER A 280 -2.01 -11.26 0.79
CA SER A 280 -1.23 -11.64 -0.40
C SER A 280 -0.20 -10.57 -0.76
N ALA A 281 -0.64 -9.30 -0.80
CA ALA A 281 0.22 -8.15 -1.04
C ALA A 281 1.31 -8.02 0.04
N TYR A 282 0.94 -8.19 1.32
CA TYR A 282 1.89 -8.15 2.43
C TYR A 282 2.95 -9.25 2.32
N ALA A 283 2.54 -10.49 2.02
CA ALA A 283 3.44 -11.64 1.92
C ALA A 283 4.53 -11.47 0.84
N ARG A 284 4.22 -10.77 -0.27
CA ARG A 284 5.23 -10.44 -1.30
C ARG A 284 5.92 -9.09 -1.11
N GLY A 285 5.66 -8.37 -0.01
CA GLY A 285 6.29 -7.09 0.30
C GLY A 285 5.68 -5.87 -0.41
N ASP A 286 4.47 -5.97 -0.93
CA ASP A 286 3.70 -4.84 -1.49
C ASP A 286 2.85 -4.16 -0.40
N GLY A 287 3.54 -3.55 0.56
CA GLY A 287 2.93 -2.80 1.66
C GLY A 287 1.88 -1.75 1.22
N PRO A 288 2.10 -0.98 0.14
CA PRO A 288 1.12 0.00 -0.35
C PRO A 288 -0.22 -0.61 -0.73
N LEU A 289 -0.23 -1.69 -1.52
CA LEU A 289 -1.48 -2.39 -1.86
C LEU A 289 -2.10 -3.02 -0.62
N ALA A 290 -1.30 -3.64 0.25
CA ALA A 290 -1.77 -4.23 1.49
C ALA A 290 -2.49 -3.22 2.40
N GLY A 291 -1.86 -2.06 2.63
CA GLY A 291 -2.42 -0.99 3.45
C GLY A 291 -3.71 -0.43 2.88
N LEU A 292 -3.78 -0.21 1.57
CA LEU A 292 -5.00 0.26 0.89
C LEU A 292 -6.14 -0.75 0.95
N SER A 293 -5.84 -2.03 0.77
CA SER A 293 -6.83 -3.10 0.90
C SER A 293 -7.39 -3.18 2.33
N LEU A 294 -6.55 -3.03 3.36
CA LEU A 294 -7.00 -2.98 4.77
C LEU A 294 -7.79 -1.71 5.06
N GLU A 295 -7.34 -0.54 4.59
CA GLU A 295 -8.07 0.72 4.75
C GLU A 295 -9.48 0.60 4.14
N ALA A 296 -9.59 -0.02 2.96
CA ALA A 296 -10.87 -0.25 2.31
C ALA A 296 -11.75 -1.29 3.03
N ALA A 297 -11.16 -2.26 3.73
CA ALA A 297 -11.89 -3.29 4.48
C ALA A 297 -12.42 -2.79 5.83
N LEU A 298 -11.84 -1.71 6.38
CA LEU A 298 -12.21 -1.10 7.66
C LEU A 298 -13.27 0.00 7.55
N ARG A 299 -13.70 0.34 6.32
CA ARG A 299 -14.74 1.35 6.06
C ARG A 299 -16.12 0.70 6.02
#